data_AF-F1LFG1-F1
#
_entry.id   AF-F1LFG1-F1
#
_cell.length_a   1.000
_cell.length_b   1.000
_cell.length_c   1.000
_cell.angle_alpha   90.00
_cell.angle_beta   90.00
_cell.angle_gamma   90.00
#
_symmetry.space_group_name_H-M   'P 1'
#
loop_
_entity.id
_entity.type
_entity.pdbx_description
1 polymer ?
#
loop_
_entity_poly.entity_id
_entity_poly.type
_entity_poly.pdbx_seq_one_letter_code
_entity_poly.pdbx_strand_id
1 'polypeptide(L)'
;MDNFKRVYSNEDTATKAIPYFWENFDPANYSIWYAEYKYPEELTLTFMSCNLIGGMFQRLEKLKKNAFASVCLFGTDNNSTISGIWIWRGH
;
A
#
# COMPACT_ATOMS: atom_id res chain seq x y z
N MET A 1 -10.74 -6.86 -7.11
CA MET A 1 -9.74 -6.64 -6.05
C MET A 1 -9.75 -7.70 -4.95
N ASP A 2 -10.90 -8.22 -4.51
CA ASP A 2 -10.95 -9.17 -3.38
C ASP A 2 -10.23 -10.50 -3.62
N ASN A 3 -10.25 -11.04 -4.84
CA ASN A 3 -9.50 -12.24 -5.18
C ASN A 3 -7.99 -12.00 -5.12
N PHE A 4 -7.52 -10.90 -5.72
CA PHE A 4 -6.11 -10.50 -5.62
C PHE A 4 -5.68 -10.34 -4.16
N LYS A 5 -6.51 -9.73 -3.30
CA LYS A 5 -6.22 -9.60 -1.86
C LYS A 5 -6.09 -10.95 -1.15
N ARG A 6 -6.93 -11.93 -1.49
CA ARG A 6 -6.82 -13.28 -0.94
C ARG A 6 -5.52 -13.95 -1.35
N VAL A 7 -5.17 -13.88 -2.63
CA VAL A 7 -3.90 -14.45 -3.14
C VAL A 7 -2.71 -13.74 -2.50
N TYR A 8 -2.74 -12.40 -2.41
CA TYR A 8 -1.70 -11.59 -1.79
C TYR A 8 -1.49 -11.91 -0.29
N SER A 9 -2.55 -12.23 0.44
CA SER A 9 -2.47 -12.53 1.88
C SER A 9 -2.13 -13.99 2.19
N ASN A 10 -2.48 -14.93 1.31
CA ASN A 10 -2.39 -16.36 1.59
C ASN A 10 -1.22 -17.04 0.87
N GLU A 11 -0.73 -16.46 -0.22
CA GLU A 11 0.28 -17.05 -1.08
C GLU A 11 1.54 -16.16 -1.14
N ASP A 12 2.60 -16.71 -1.72
CA ASP A 12 3.86 -15.99 -1.88
C ASP A 12 3.70 -14.78 -2.80
N THR A 13 4.02 -13.61 -2.26
CA THR A 13 3.78 -12.32 -2.90
C THR A 13 4.55 -12.18 -4.21
N ALA A 14 5.80 -12.64 -4.24
CA ALA A 14 6.72 -12.44 -5.35
C ALA A 14 6.42 -13.40 -6.52
N THR A 15 6.15 -14.66 -6.21
CA THR A 15 6.03 -15.72 -7.21
C THR A 15 4.61 -15.98 -7.69
N LYS A 16 3.60 -15.58 -6.91
CA LYS A 16 2.20 -15.87 -7.24
C LYS A 16 1.29 -14.66 -7.22
N ALA A 17 1.36 -13.83 -6.19
CA ALA A 17 0.46 -12.68 -6.11
C ALA A 17 0.74 -11.63 -7.19
N ILE A 18 2.01 -11.32 -7.48
CA ILE A 18 2.38 -10.36 -8.52
C ILE A 18 2.00 -10.88 -9.93
N PRO A 19 2.31 -12.12 -10.35
CA PRO A 19 1.82 -12.64 -11.62
C PRO A 19 0.30 -12.63 -11.73
N TYR A 20 -0.40 -13.09 -10.68
CA TYR A 20 -1.86 -13.06 -10.63
C TYR A 20 -2.42 -11.64 -10.75
N PHE A 21 -1.76 -10.65 -10.15
CA PHE A 21 -2.11 -9.24 -10.31
C PHE A 21 -2.08 -8.84 -11.77
N TRP A 22 -0.95 -9.03 -12.46
CA TRP A 22 -0.79 -8.59 -13.85
C TRP A 22 -1.72 -9.33 -14.83
N GLU A 23 -2.00 -10.61 -14.59
CA GLU A 23 -2.94 -11.39 -15.42
C GLU A 23 -4.40 -10.92 -15.28
N ASN A 24 -4.78 -10.44 -14.10
CA ASN A 24 -6.16 -10.03 -13.79
C ASN A 24 -6.32 -8.50 -13.67
N PHE A 25 -5.27 -7.74 -13.95
CA PHE A 25 -5.28 -6.29 -13.83
C PHE A 25 -6.01 -5.69 -15.02
N ASP A 26 -7.01 -4.86 -14.74
CA ASP A 26 -7.76 -4.13 -15.75
C ASP A 26 -7.28 -2.65 -15.77
N PRO A 27 -6.37 -2.29 -16.67
CA PRO A 27 -5.82 -0.93 -16.75
C PRO A 27 -6.85 0.12 -17.20
N ALA A 28 -8.00 -0.29 -17.76
CA ALA A 28 -9.04 0.64 -18.15
C ALA A 28 -9.89 1.09 -16.94
N ASN A 29 -10.00 0.25 -15.91
CA ASN A 29 -10.83 0.54 -14.73
C ASN A 29 -10.02 0.85 -13.47
N TYR A 30 -8.75 0.44 -13.41
CA TYR A 30 -7.88 0.62 -12.25
C TYR A 30 -6.63 1.44 -12.60
N SER A 31 -6.23 2.30 -11.68
CA SER A 31 -4.98 3.06 -11.75
C SER A 31 -4.02 2.63 -10.64
N ILE A 32 -2.72 2.75 -10.92
CA ILE A 32 -1.63 2.44 -9.99
C ILE A 32 -0.93 3.75 -9.66
N TRP A 33 -0.74 4.01 -8.36
CA TRP A 33 -0.15 5.22 -7.83
C TRP A 33 1.03 4.87 -6.94
N TYR A 34 2.15 5.51 -7.20
CA TYR A 34 3.29 5.50 -6.31
C TYR A 34 3.20 6.71 -5.39
N ALA A 35 3.31 6.47 -4.08
CA ALA A 35 3.31 7.50 -3.06
C ALA A 35 4.60 7.43 -2.26
N GLU A 36 5.27 8.57 -2.15
CA GLU A 36 6.39 8.77 -1.25
C GLU A 36 6.04 9.91 -0.30
N TYR A 37 6.37 9.73 0.98
CA TYR A 37 6.06 10.72 2.00
C TYR A 37 6.91 11.96 1.79
N LYS A 38 6.23 13.10 1.63
CA LYS A 38 6.86 14.35 1.22
C LYS A 38 7.74 14.99 2.30
N TYR A 39 7.46 14.70 3.57
CA TYR A 39 8.10 15.35 4.72
C TYR A 39 8.77 14.32 5.66
N PRO A 40 9.71 13.49 5.17
CA PRO A 40 10.35 12.47 5.99
C PRO A 40 11.08 13.06 7.21
N GLU A 41 11.45 14.34 7.18
CA GLU A 41 12.04 15.08 8.31
C GLU A 41 11.13 15.20 9.53
N GLU A 42 9.81 15.06 9.36
CA GLU A 42 8.84 15.05 10.47
C GLU A 42 8.74 13.68 11.16
N LEU A 43 9.32 12.64 10.56
CA LEU A 43 9.27 11.27 11.07
C LEU A 43 10.39 11.04 12.09
N THR A 44 10.00 10.94 13.37
CA THR A 44 10.93 10.76 14.48
C THR A 44 11.21 9.28 14.75
N LEU A 45 10.32 8.59 15.44
CA LEU A 45 10.52 7.19 15.84
C LEU A 45 9.76 6.26 14.89
N THR A 46 10.39 5.16 14.50
CA THR A 46 9.82 4.19 13.55
C THR A 46 8.45 3.68 13.98
N PHE A 47 8.24 3.43 15.28
CA PHE A 47 6.93 3.02 15.80
C PHE A 47 5.85 4.12 15.68
N MET A 48 6.22 5.39 15.81
CA MET A 48 5.29 6.51 15.62
C MET A 48 4.87 6.62 14.16
N SER A 49 5.81 6.43 13.24
CA SER A 49 5.56 6.37 11.80
C SER A 49 4.63 5.20 11.44
N CYS A 50 4.84 4.02 12.04
CA CYS A 50 3.92 2.88 11.90
C CYS A 50 2.50 3.19 12.42
N ASN A 51 2.39 3.87 13.56
CA ASN A 51 1.10 4.29 14.11
C ASN A 51 0.38 5.31 13.21
N LEU A 52 1.14 6.23 12.60
CA LEU A 52 0.62 7.21 11.64
C LEU A 52 0.03 6.52 10.41
N ILE A 53 0.74 5.55 9.84
CA ILE A 53 0.26 4.71 8.73
C ILE A 53 -1.02 3.96 9.15
N GLY A 54 -1.01 3.33 10.33
CA GLY A 54 -2.18 2.61 10.86
C GLY A 54 -3.41 3.52 11.03
N GLY A 55 -3.23 4.71 11.57
CA GLY A 55 -4.29 5.70 11.72
C GLY A 55 -4.84 6.21 10.38
N MET A 56 -3.99 6.32 9.35
CA MET A 56 -4.44 6.61 7.99
C MET A 56 -5.33 5.49 7.43
N PHE A 57 -4.92 4.22 7.58
CA PHE A 57 -5.72 3.09 7.10
C PHE A 57 -7.08 2.99 7.78
N GLN A 58 -7.17 3.25 9.08
CA GLN A 58 -8.45 3.28 9.79
C GLN A 58 -9.42 4.32 9.20
N ARG A 59 -8.92 5.51 8.83
CA ARG A 59 -9.75 6.54 8.18
C ARG A 59 -10.17 6.16 6.76
N LEU A 60 -9.36 5.32 6.09
CA LEU A 60 -9.60 4.83 4.73
C LEU A 60 -10.31 3.47 4.70
N GLU A 61 -10.87 2.98 5.81
CA GLU A 61 -11.52 1.66 5.86
C GLU A 61 -12.68 1.53 4.84
N LYS A 62 -13.37 2.63 4.53
CA LYS A 62 -14.41 2.66 3.47
C LYS A 62 -13.83 2.45 2.06
N LEU A 63 -12.61 2.94 1.82
CA LEU A 63 -11.92 2.83 0.53
C LEU A 63 -11.41 1.40 0.27
N LYS A 64 -11.18 0.64 1.35
CA LYS A 64 -10.70 -0.75 1.30
C LYS A 64 -11.57 -1.66 0.44
N LYS A 65 -12.86 -1.42 0.22
CA LYS A 65 -13.68 -2.29 -0.65
C LYS A 65 -13.22 -2.24 -2.12
N ASN A 66 -12.80 -1.07 -2.59
CA ASN A 66 -12.50 -0.85 -4.01
C ASN A 66 -11.02 -0.54 -4.29
N ALA A 67 -10.21 -0.33 -3.25
CA ALA A 67 -8.79 -0.06 -3.36
C ALA A 67 -7.94 -1.12 -2.66
N PHE A 68 -6.67 -1.16 -3.03
CA PHE A 68 -5.61 -1.89 -2.39
C PHE A 68 -4.44 -0.94 -2.19
N ALA A 69 -3.71 -1.09 -1.09
CA ALA A 69 -2.53 -0.31 -0.81
C ALA A 69 -1.52 -1.18 -0.07
N SER A 70 -0.25 -1.02 -0.41
CA SER A 70 0.87 -1.59 0.31
C SER A 70 1.81 -0.44 0.65
N VAL A 71 1.90 -0.10 1.93
CA VAL A 71 2.71 1.01 2.44
C VAL A 71 3.74 0.43 3.40
N CYS A 72 5.00 0.77 3.19
CA CYS A 72 6.13 0.32 3.96
C CYS A 72 6.88 1.51 4.56
N LEU A 73 7.35 1.32 5.79
CA LEU A 73 8.31 2.21 6.42
C LEU A 73 9.71 1.68 6.11
N PHE A 74 10.58 2.56 5.63
CA PHE A 74 11.98 2.28 5.36
C PHE A 74 12.87 3.15 6.25
N GLY A 75 14.08 2.67 6.54
CA GLY A 75 15.07 3.39 7.32
C GLY A 75 15.06 3.05 8.82
N THR A 76 15.60 3.97 9.63
CA THR A 76 15.81 3.82 11.07
C THR A 76 15.26 5.03 11.83
N ASP A 77 15.27 4.98 13.16
CA ASP A 77 14.82 6.11 13.98
C ASP A 77 15.57 7.41 13.60
N ASN A 78 14.82 8.51 13.51
CA ASN A 78 15.22 9.85 13.05
C ASN A 78 15.70 9.96 11.60
N ASN A 79 15.65 8.86 10.84
CA ASN A 79 15.95 8.84 9.41
C ASN A 79 15.10 7.75 8.74
N SER A 80 13.78 7.96 8.76
CA SER A 80 12.82 7.03 8.17
C SER A 80 12.04 7.69 7.03
N THR A 81 11.63 6.91 6.05
CA THR A 81 10.77 7.34 4.95
C THR A 81 9.62 6.37 4.78
N ILE A 82 8.46 6.87 4.35
CA ILE A 82 7.28 6.05 4.09
C ILE A 82 7.08 6.06 2.58
N SER A 83 7.07 4.87 1.99
CA SER A 83 6.75 4.71 0.57
C SER A 83 5.69 3.63 0.42
N GLY A 84 4.82 3.79 -0.57
CA GLY A 84 3.76 2.83 -0.80
C GLY A 84 3.21 2.86 -2.21
N ILE A 85 2.63 1.74 -2.61
CA ILE A 85 1.91 1.57 -3.86
C ILE A 85 0.43 1.52 -3.52
N TRP A 86 -0.36 2.29 -4.27
CA TRP A 86 -1.80 2.35 -4.15
C TRP A 86 -2.44 1.96 -5.47
N ILE A 87 -3.54 1.23 -5.38
CA ILE A 87 -4.29 0.76 -6.53
C ILE A 87 -5.76 1.00 -6.22
N TRP A 88 -6.46 1.80 -7.02
CA TRP A 88 -7.88 2.04 -6.84
C TRP A 88 -8.61 2.15 -8.17
N ARG A 89 -9.92 2.04 -8.11
CA ARG A 89 -10.78 2.12 -9.30
C ARG A 89 -10.95 3.59 -9.71
N GLY A 90 -10.74 3.89 -10.98
CA GLY A 90 -10.82 5.24 -11.55
C GLY A 90 -9.49 5.72 -12.12
N HIS A 91 -9.57 6.75 -12.97
CA HIS A 91 -8.42 7.44 -13.57
C HIS A 91 -7.91 8.56 -12.67
#